data_AF-A0A4Q6BRY5-F1
#
_entry.id   AF-A0A4Q6BRY5-F1
#
_cell.length_a   1.000
_cell.length_b   1.000
_cell.length_c   1.000
_cell.angle_alpha   90.00
_cell.angle_beta   90.00
_cell.angle_gamma   90.00
#
_symmetry.space_group_name_H-M   'P 1'
#
loop_
_entity.id
_entity.type
_entity.pdbx_description
1 polymer ?
#
loop_
_entity_poly.entity_id
_entity_poly.type
_entity_poly.pdbx_seq_one_letter_code
_entity_poly.pdbx_strand_id
1 'polypeptide(L)'
;MKRTYFIKNLRQIRMTPNYLFLATLYGLSTLIIPFAVQILVNNLALAGLWTSTLAYLTSITLALIGAMTVKYFQLILVEFMQRHIFFKQTAKWQRRTPPEKIHSPYFFEIFAMMKTFASLITEGADLLLRVIFGGLALLFIHPAFIALHILLLLSFLVLR
;
A
#
# COMPACT_ATOMS: atom_id res chain seq x y z
N MET A 1 5.76 6.32 -31.81
CA MET A 1 5.66 7.32 -30.72
C MET A 1 6.55 6.86 -29.56
N LYS A 2 7.63 7.60 -29.24
CA LYS A 2 8.79 7.09 -28.48
C LYS A 2 8.46 6.81 -26.99
N ARG A 3 8.61 5.52 -26.60
CA ARG A 3 8.52 4.94 -25.24
C ARG A 3 9.31 5.73 -24.17
N THR A 4 10.37 6.43 -24.59
CA THR A 4 11.27 7.25 -23.75
C THR A 4 10.69 8.58 -23.27
N TYR A 5 9.63 9.12 -23.88
CA TYR A 5 9.01 10.37 -23.43
C TYR A 5 8.18 10.21 -22.15
N PHE A 6 7.62 9.01 -21.91
CA PHE A 6 6.77 8.75 -20.75
C PHE A 6 7.58 8.75 -19.45
N ILE A 7 8.77 8.15 -19.47
CA ILE A 7 9.66 8.03 -18.30
C ILE A 7 10.29 9.38 -17.94
N LYS A 8 10.70 10.17 -18.94
CA LYS A 8 11.33 11.49 -18.72
C LYS A 8 10.35 12.51 -18.14
N ASN A 9 9.05 12.33 -18.38
CA ASN A 9 7.99 13.24 -17.90
C ASN A 9 7.52 12.91 -16.47
N LEU A 10 7.82 11.72 -15.93
CA LEU A 10 7.57 11.36 -14.53
C LEU A 10 8.44 12.17 -13.55
N ARG A 11 9.62 12.64 -14.00
CA ARG A 11 10.55 13.45 -13.18
C ARG A 11 10.07 14.89 -12.94
N GLN A 12 9.04 15.36 -13.64
CA GLN A 12 8.43 16.68 -13.46
C GLN A 12 7.20 16.67 -12.54
N ILE A 13 6.93 15.56 -11.85
CA ILE A 13 6.00 15.57 -10.71
C ILE A 13 6.73 16.28 -9.57
N ARG A 14 6.68 17.62 -9.56
CA ARG A 14 6.98 18.41 -8.35
C ARG A 14 5.99 17.95 -7.28
N MET A 15 6.44 17.03 -6.43
CA MET A 15 5.72 16.65 -5.22
C MET A 15 5.71 17.88 -4.32
N THR A 16 4.55 18.51 -4.21
CA THR A 16 4.32 19.58 -3.24
C THR A 16 4.64 19.03 -1.85
N PRO A 17 5.22 19.80 -0.91
CA PRO A 17 5.55 19.34 0.45
C PRO A 17 4.39 18.64 1.15
N ASN A 18 3.15 19.09 0.93
CA ASN A 18 1.94 18.47 1.48
C ASN A 18 1.77 17.00 1.03
N TYR A 19 2.21 16.65 -0.18
CA TYR A 19 2.13 15.27 -0.68
C TYR A 19 3.15 14.35 0.00
N LEU A 20 4.37 14.86 0.26
CA LEU A 20 5.39 14.11 1.00
C LEU A 20 4.93 13.85 2.44
N PHE A 21 4.30 14.84 3.07
CA PHE A 21 3.72 14.69 4.40
C PHE A 21 2.62 13.63 4.42
N LEU A 22 1.65 13.69 3.49
CA LEU A 22 0.57 12.71 3.39
C LEU A 22 1.08 11.30 3.07
N ALA A 23 2.08 11.17 2.19
CA ALA A 23 2.70 9.89 1.86
C ALA A 23 3.44 9.27 3.05
N THR A 24 4.14 10.10 3.83
CA THR A 24 4.84 9.68 5.05
C THR A 24 3.84 9.26 6.13
N LEU A 25 2.78 10.05 6.32
CA LEU A 25 1.70 9.74 7.26
C LEU A 25 1.01 8.42 6.89
N TYR A 26 0.71 8.22 5.61
CA TYR A 26 0.18 6.96 5.12
C TYR A 26 1.15 5.81 5.39
N GLY A 27 2.42 5.92 4.98
CA GLY A 27 3.43 4.88 5.19
C GLY A 27 3.70 4.55 6.67
N LEU A 28 3.62 5.52 7.57
CA LEU A 28 3.68 5.27 9.01
C LEU A 28 2.43 4.56 9.51
N SER A 29 1.26 4.97 9.02
CA SER A 29 0.00 4.35 9.43
C SER A 29 -0.10 2.89 8.98
N THR A 30 0.45 2.52 7.82
CA THR A 30 0.38 1.14 7.30
C THR A 30 1.16 0.16 8.16
N LEU A 31 2.08 0.65 8.99
CA LEU A 31 2.84 -0.12 9.97
C LEU A 31 2.04 -0.41 11.26
N ILE A 32 1.05 0.43 11.59
CA ILE A 32 0.26 0.29 12.83
C ILE A 32 -0.48 -1.05 12.84
N ILE A 33 -1.06 -1.43 11.70
CA ILE A 33 -1.85 -2.67 11.57
C ILE A 33 -0.99 -3.92 11.80
N PRO A 34 0.10 -4.17 11.04
CA PRO A 34 0.93 -5.36 11.25
C PRO A 34 1.57 -5.36 12.65
N PHE A 35 1.96 -4.21 13.18
CA PHE A 35 2.51 -4.11 14.53
C PHE A 35 1.47 -4.45 15.62
N ALA A 36 0.25 -3.93 15.50
CA ALA A 36 -0.83 -4.24 16.42
C ALA A 36 -1.20 -5.74 16.40
N VAL A 37 -1.30 -6.33 15.20
CA VAL A 37 -1.53 -7.78 15.04
C VAL A 37 -0.38 -8.57 15.68
N GLN A 38 0.87 -8.15 15.47
CA GLN A 38 2.03 -8.83 16.04
C GLN A 38 2.02 -8.81 17.56
N ILE A 39 1.72 -7.67 18.17
CA ILE A 39 1.59 -7.53 19.62
C ILE A 39 0.47 -8.43 20.13
N LEU A 40 -0.69 -8.46 19.48
CA LEU A 40 -1.81 -9.32 19.87
C LEU A 40 -1.44 -10.80 19.83
N VAL A 41 -0.84 -11.25 18.73
CA VAL A 41 -0.44 -12.66 18.57
C VAL A 41 0.64 -13.05 19.59
N ASN A 42 1.61 -12.17 19.84
CA ASN A 42 2.65 -12.43 20.82
C ASN A 42 2.09 -12.49 22.26
N ASN A 43 1.22 -11.55 22.62
CA ASN A 43 0.55 -11.61 23.91
C ASN A 43 -0.33 -12.86 24.03
N LEU A 44 -1.02 -13.27 22.96
CA LEU A 44 -1.83 -14.49 22.94
C LEU A 44 -0.98 -15.74 23.15
N ALA A 45 0.19 -15.80 22.50
CA ALA A 45 1.12 -16.92 22.64
C ALA A 45 1.74 -16.99 24.06
N LEU A 46 2.01 -15.84 24.69
CA LEU A 46 2.65 -15.74 26.00
C LEU A 46 1.68 -15.81 27.20
N ALA A 47 0.42 -15.41 27.02
CA ALA A 47 -0.57 -15.40 28.10
C ALA A 47 -0.93 -16.80 28.62
N GLY A 48 -0.66 -17.85 27.83
CA GLY A 48 -1.10 -19.20 28.14
C GLY A 48 -2.62 -19.34 28.16
N LEU A 49 -3.13 -20.54 27.96
CA LEU A 49 -4.57 -20.85 27.94
C LEU A 49 -5.34 -20.55 29.26
N TRP A 50 -4.68 -19.94 30.25
CA TRP A 50 -5.15 -19.83 31.63
C TRP A 50 -5.88 -18.52 31.96
N THR A 51 -5.74 -17.48 31.14
CA THR A 51 -6.60 -16.29 31.25
C THR A 51 -7.93 -16.51 30.54
N SER A 52 -9.04 -16.12 31.18
CA SER A 52 -10.41 -16.23 30.68
C SER A 52 -10.50 -15.96 29.17
N THR A 53 -10.70 -17.02 28.37
CA THR A 53 -10.81 -17.00 26.91
C THR A 53 -11.72 -15.88 26.42
N LEU A 54 -12.76 -15.56 27.19
CA LEU A 54 -13.71 -14.49 26.91
C LEU A 54 -13.07 -13.10 26.91
N ALA A 55 -12.23 -12.77 27.90
CA ALA A 55 -11.53 -11.47 27.96
C ALA A 55 -10.53 -11.31 26.81
N TYR A 56 -9.94 -12.41 26.36
CA TYR A 56 -9.05 -12.40 25.20
C TYR A 56 -9.82 -12.22 23.89
N LEU A 57 -10.92 -12.96 23.70
CA LEU A 57 -11.76 -12.85 22.51
C LEU A 57 -12.30 -11.42 22.34
N THR A 58 -12.74 -10.79 23.43
CA THR A 58 -13.21 -9.39 23.40
C THR A 58 -12.09 -8.42 23.08
N SER A 59 -10.88 -8.60 23.64
CA SER A 59 -9.73 -7.74 23.35
C SER A 59 -9.30 -7.83 21.87
N ILE A 60 -9.25 -9.02 21.29
CA ILE A 60 -8.92 -9.25 19.88
C ILE A 60 -9.99 -8.61 18.99
N THR A 61 -11.27 -8.82 19.33
CA THR A 61 -12.38 -8.25 18.55
C THR A 61 -12.31 -6.72 18.53
N LEU A 62 -12.10 -6.08 19.70
CA LEU A 62 -11.95 -4.62 19.79
C LEU A 62 -10.74 -4.12 19.00
N ALA A 63 -9.60 -4.82 19.08
CA ALA A 63 -8.40 -4.42 18.37
C ALA A 63 -8.56 -4.57 16.85
N LEU A 64 -9.25 -5.61 16.37
CA LEU A 64 -9.59 -5.78 14.96
C LEU A 64 -10.52 -4.69 14.45
N ILE A 65 -11.53 -4.29 15.24
CA ILE A 65 -12.42 -3.17 14.91
C ILE A 65 -11.60 -1.88 14.77
N GLY A 66 -10.72 -1.59 15.75
CA GLY A 66 -9.82 -0.43 15.69
C GLY A 66 -8.90 -0.46 14.46
N ALA A 67 -8.33 -1.63 14.13
CA ALA A 67 -7.50 -1.80 12.95
C ALA A 67 -8.29 -1.55 11.65
N MET A 68 -9.54 -1.97 11.56
CA MET A 68 -10.41 -1.69 10.40
C MET A 68 -10.72 -0.21 10.27
N THR A 69 -10.95 0.49 11.38
CA THR A 69 -11.13 1.95 11.37
C THR A 69 -9.88 2.66 10.83
N VAL A 70 -8.69 2.28 11.29
CA VAL A 70 -7.42 2.84 10.78
C VAL A 70 -7.25 2.53 9.28
N LYS A 71 -7.56 1.30 8.86
CA LYS A 71 -7.53 0.89 7.45
C LYS A 71 -8.48 1.71 6.58
N TYR A 72 -9.66 2.06 7.11
CA TYR A 72 -10.62 2.91 6.41
C TYR A 72 -10.06 4.33 6.19
N PHE A 73 -9.43 4.94 7.22
CA PHE A 73 -8.77 6.23 7.05
C PHE A 73 -7.59 6.19 6.06
N GLN A 74 -6.83 5.10 6.06
CA GLN A 74 -5.79 4.84 5.08
C GLN A 74 -6.33 4.81 3.65
N LEU A 75 -7.48 4.18 3.43
CA LEU A 75 -8.13 4.14 2.11
C LEU A 75 -8.51 5.55 1.64
N ILE A 76 -9.15 6.34 2.50
CA ILE A 76 -9.51 7.73 2.18
C ILE A 76 -8.26 8.57 1.82
N LEU A 77 -7.18 8.41 2.58
CA LEU A 77 -5.91 9.09 2.32
C LEU A 77 -5.35 8.74 0.94
N VAL A 78 -5.34 7.45 0.59
CA VAL A 78 -4.85 6.98 -0.71
C VAL A 78 -5.74 7.49 -1.85
N GLU A 79 -7.06 7.42 -1.70
CA GLU A 79 -8.00 7.93 -2.70
C GLU A 79 -7.81 9.43 -2.93
N PHE A 80 -7.60 10.21 -1.86
CA PHE A 80 -7.31 11.64 -1.97
C PHE A 80 -6.02 11.90 -2.75
N MET A 81 -4.96 11.16 -2.43
CA MET A 81 -3.66 11.26 -3.12
C MET A 81 -3.78 10.89 -4.60
N GLN A 82 -4.47 9.80 -4.92
CA GLN A 82 -4.72 9.35 -6.29
C GLN A 82 -5.55 10.38 -7.07
N ARG A 83 -6.65 10.88 -6.49
CA ARG A 83 -7.53 11.87 -7.14
C ARG A 83 -6.79 13.17 -7.46
N HIS A 84 -5.90 13.61 -6.58
CA HIS A 84 -5.09 14.82 -6.80
C HIS A 84 -4.08 14.66 -7.93
N ILE A 85 -3.34 13.54 -7.95
CA ILE A 85 -2.39 13.22 -9.04
C ILE A 85 -3.16 13.12 -10.36
N PHE A 86 -4.30 12.44 -10.32
CA PHE A 86 -5.18 12.26 -11.45
C PHE A 86 -5.63 13.61 -12.03
N PHE A 87 -6.17 14.50 -11.19
CA PHE A 87 -6.64 15.83 -11.64
C PHE A 87 -5.54 16.65 -12.31
N LYS A 88 -4.35 16.70 -11.70
CA LYS A 88 -3.19 17.41 -12.28
C LYS A 88 -2.79 16.85 -13.64
N GLN A 89 -2.80 15.52 -13.78
CA GLN A 89 -2.34 14.88 -15.00
C GLN A 89 -3.38 15.01 -16.12
N THR A 90 -4.67 14.90 -15.80
CA THR A 90 -5.78 15.12 -16.74
C THR A 90 -5.82 16.56 -17.25
N ALA A 91 -5.60 17.56 -16.37
CA ALA A 91 -5.53 18.96 -16.77
C ALA A 91 -4.37 19.24 -17.75
N LYS A 92 -3.20 18.60 -17.54
CA LYS A 92 -2.06 18.69 -18.47
C LYS A 92 -2.36 18.00 -19.81
N TRP A 93 -3.07 16.88 -19.78
CA TRP A 93 -3.45 16.13 -20.97
C TRP A 93 -4.46 16.93 -21.81
N GLN A 94 -5.50 17.48 -21.20
CA GLN A 94 -6.50 18.30 -21.88
C GLN A 94 -5.89 19.51 -22.60
N ARG A 95 -4.90 20.18 -21.99
CA ARG A 95 -4.20 21.32 -22.63
C ARG A 95 -3.34 20.94 -23.83
N ARG A 96 -2.93 19.68 -23.94
CA ARG A 96 -2.04 19.18 -25.02
C ARG A 96 -2.80 18.44 -26.11
N THR A 97 -4.03 18.03 -25.85
CA THR A 97 -4.86 17.26 -26.77
C THR A 97 -5.79 18.20 -27.55
N PRO A 98 -5.82 18.13 -28.89
CA PRO A 98 -6.78 18.89 -29.70
C PRO A 98 -8.23 18.55 -29.32
N PRO A 99 -9.18 19.52 -29.34
CA PRO A 99 -10.56 19.33 -28.90
C PRO A 99 -11.29 18.20 -29.64
N GLU A 100 -10.95 17.95 -30.90
CA GLU A 100 -11.50 16.89 -31.74
C GLU A 100 -11.20 15.47 -31.22
N LYS A 101 -10.11 15.30 -30.47
CA LYS A 101 -9.70 14.01 -29.88
C LYS A 101 -10.20 13.80 -28.45
N ILE A 102 -10.85 14.81 -27.85
CA ILE A 102 -11.34 14.75 -26.47
C ILE A 102 -12.60 13.86 -26.35
N HIS A 103 -13.43 13.79 -27.40
CA HIS A 103 -14.65 12.97 -27.44
C HIS A 103 -14.42 11.53 -27.89
N SER A 104 -13.16 11.12 -28.07
CA SER A 104 -12.83 9.79 -28.57
C SER A 104 -12.78 8.74 -27.43
N PRO A 105 -13.14 7.47 -27.67
CA PRO A 105 -12.96 6.37 -26.70
C PRO A 105 -11.54 6.28 -26.12
N TYR A 106 -10.53 6.78 -26.84
CA TYR A 106 -9.15 6.90 -26.34
C TYR A 106 -9.02 7.75 -25.06
N PHE A 107 -9.93 8.69 -24.79
CA PHE A 107 -9.92 9.45 -23.54
C PHE A 107 -10.22 8.55 -22.33
N PHE A 108 -11.23 7.69 -22.44
CA PHE A 108 -11.59 6.74 -21.39
C PHE A 108 -10.50 5.68 -21.17
N GLU A 109 -9.86 5.20 -22.23
CA GLU A 109 -8.75 4.26 -22.12
C GLU A 109 -7.54 4.88 -21.41
N ILE A 110 -7.15 6.10 -21.79
CA ILE A 110 -6.05 6.82 -21.13
C ILE A 110 -6.41 7.13 -19.67
N PHE A 111 -7.67 7.51 -19.40
CA PHE A 111 -8.19 7.73 -18.06
C PHE A 111 -8.08 6.47 -17.20
N ALA A 112 -8.57 5.33 -17.69
CA ALA A 112 -8.53 4.05 -16.99
C ALA A 112 -7.08 3.62 -16.74
N MET A 113 -6.21 3.72 -17.75
CA MET A 113 -4.79 3.40 -17.64
C MET A 113 -4.10 4.24 -16.54
N MET A 114 -4.39 5.55 -16.49
CA MET A 114 -3.80 6.45 -15.49
C MET A 114 -4.29 6.14 -14.07
N LYS A 115 -5.57 5.80 -13.90
CA LYS A 115 -6.12 5.38 -12.61
C LYS A 115 -5.50 4.08 -12.13
N THR A 116 -5.44 3.07 -12.99
CA THR A 116 -4.85 1.77 -12.67
C THR A 116 -3.35 1.90 -12.36
N PHE A 117 -2.62 2.71 -13.11
CA PHE A 117 -1.20 2.96 -12.85
C PHE A 117 -0.97 3.66 -11.50
N ALA A 118 -1.79 4.66 -11.16
CA ALA A 118 -1.73 5.32 -9.86
C ALA A 118 -2.03 4.33 -8.72
N SER A 119 -3.05 3.48 -8.88
CA SER A 119 -3.39 2.42 -7.93
C SER A 119 -2.24 1.44 -7.74
N LEU A 120 -1.68 0.95 -8.84
CA LEU A 120 -0.59 -0.02 -8.82
C LEU A 120 0.65 0.52 -8.09
N ILE A 121 1.00 1.80 -8.29
CA ILE A 121 2.12 2.42 -7.59
C ILE A 121 1.83 2.52 -6.09
N THR A 122 0.63 2.98 -5.71
CA THR A 122 0.29 3.16 -4.30
C THR A 122 0.15 1.82 -3.56
N GLU A 123 -0.53 0.85 -4.16
CA GLU A 123 -0.73 -0.49 -3.60
C GLU A 123 0.56 -1.30 -3.62
N GLY A 124 1.36 -1.19 -4.68
CA GLY A 124 2.66 -1.84 -4.77
C GLY A 124 3.63 -1.33 -3.71
N ALA A 125 3.67 -0.01 -3.48
CA ALA A 125 4.48 0.58 -2.41
C ALA A 125 3.99 0.14 -1.01
N ASP A 126 2.68 0.13 -0.79
CA ASP A 126 2.07 -0.34 0.44
C ASP A 126 2.37 -1.83 0.71
N LEU A 127 2.24 -2.69 -0.29
CA LEU A 127 2.57 -4.10 -0.21
C LEU A 127 4.06 -4.31 0.10
N LEU A 128 4.95 -3.59 -0.59
CA LEU A 128 6.39 -3.66 -0.33
C LEU A 128 6.73 -3.29 1.11
N LEU A 129 6.15 -2.19 1.62
CA LEU A 129 6.34 -1.79 3.02
C LEU A 129 5.82 -2.87 3.98
N ARG A 130 4.62 -3.40 3.76
CA ARG A 130 4.06 -4.46 4.62
C ARG A 130 4.91 -5.73 4.62
N VAL A 131 5.42 -6.15 3.46
CA VAL A 131 6.28 -7.33 3.35
C VAL A 131 7.61 -7.11 4.07
N ILE A 132 8.24 -5.96 3.88
CA ILE A 132 9.52 -5.64 4.54
C ILE A 132 9.32 -5.62 6.05
N PHE A 133 8.36 -4.87 6.55
CA PHE A 133 8.16 -4.70 7.98
C PHE A 133 7.53 -5.92 8.66
N GLY A 134 6.64 -6.63 7.98
CA GLY A 134 6.13 -7.94 8.43
C GLY A 134 7.25 -8.98 8.49
N GLY A 135 8.12 -9.02 7.48
CA GLY A 135 9.30 -9.89 7.47
C GLY A 135 10.30 -9.54 8.58
N LEU A 136 10.56 -8.25 8.80
CA LEU A 136 11.41 -7.78 9.91
C LEU A 136 10.83 -8.17 11.26
N ALA A 137 9.51 -8.00 11.48
CA ALA A 137 8.86 -8.42 12.72
C ALA A 137 8.99 -9.92 12.97
N LEU A 138 8.82 -10.74 11.93
CA LEU A 138 9.06 -12.19 12.01
C LEU A 138 10.51 -12.53 12.35
N LEU A 139 11.48 -11.80 11.78
CA LEU A 139 12.91 -11.99 12.05
C LEU A 139 13.27 -11.81 13.52
N PHE A 140 12.68 -10.82 14.19
CA PHE A 140 12.92 -10.57 15.61
C PHE A 140 12.31 -11.63 16.53
N ILE A 141 11.21 -12.27 16.13
CA ILE A 141 10.44 -13.15 17.01
C ILE A 141 10.84 -14.61 16.83
N HIS A 142 11.00 -15.06 15.58
CA HIS A 142 11.37 -16.44 15.28
C HIS A 142 12.32 -16.51 14.08
N PRO A 143 13.64 -16.38 14.30
CA PRO A 143 14.65 -16.37 13.23
C PRO A 143 14.56 -17.57 12.27
N ALA A 144 14.10 -18.72 12.77
CA ALA A 144 13.92 -19.95 12.00
C ALA A 144 12.90 -19.81 10.86
N PHE A 145 11.88 -18.94 10.98
CA PHE A 145 10.90 -18.76 9.91
C PHE A 145 11.46 -17.99 8.70
N ILE A 146 12.53 -17.20 8.87
CA ILE A 146 13.21 -16.56 7.74
C ILE A 146 13.87 -17.62 6.84
N ALA A 147 14.43 -18.67 7.42
CA ALA A 147 15.04 -19.76 6.67
C ALA A 147 14.01 -20.42 5.76
N LEU A 148 12.77 -20.59 6.24
CA LEU A 148 11.66 -21.11 5.44
C LEU A 148 11.23 -20.16 4.30
N HIS A 149 11.21 -18.85 4.53
CA HIS A 149 10.92 -17.86 3.47
C HIS A 149 11.99 -17.85 2.37
N ILE A 150 13.26 -17.93 2.77
CA ILE A 150 14.40 -18.03 1.83
C ILE A 150 14.32 -19.34 1.04
N LEU A 151 13.99 -20.45 1.71
CA LEU A 151 13.84 -21.76 1.09
C LEU A 151 12.68 -21.79 0.07
N LEU A 152 11.55 -21.16 0.39
CA LEU A 152 10.42 -21.01 -0.54
C LEU A 152 10.79 -20.15 -1.76
N LEU A 153 11.50 -19.04 -1.57
CA LEU A 153 11.97 -18.19 -2.67
C LEU A 153 12.96 -18.94 -3.58
N LEU A 154 13.89 -19.69 -2.99
CA LEU A 154 14.80 -20.58 -3.72
C LEU A 154 14.03 -21.66 -4.48
N SER A 155 13.04 -22.29 -3.85
CA SER A 155 12.19 -23.28 -4.51
C SER A 155 11.47 -22.70 -5.73
N PHE A 156 10.95 -21.48 -5.63
CA PHE A 156 10.31 -20.79 -6.76
C PHE A 156 11.28 -20.46 -7.89
N LEU A 157 12.54 -20.17 -7.56
CA LEU A 157 13.58 -19.85 -8.53
C LEU A 157 14.13 -21.10 -9.23
N VAL A 158 14.12 -22.25 -8.53
CA VAL A 158 14.52 -23.57 -9.03
C VAL A 158 13.40 -24.24 -9.84
N LEU A 159 12.13 -24.03 -9.50
CA LEU A 159 10.97 -24.53 -10.26
C LEU A 159 10.64 -23.69 -11.50
N ARG A 160 11.40 -22.62 -11.77
CA ARG A 160 11.20 -21.75 -12.91
C ARG A 160 11.82 -22.30 -14.18
#